data_AF-A0A940IVB3-F1
#
_entry.id   AF-A0A940IVB3-F1
#
_cell.length_a   1.000
_cell.length_b   1.000
_cell.length_c   1.000
_cell.angle_alpha   90.00
_cell.angle_beta   90.00
_cell.angle_gamma   90.00
#
_symmetry.space_group_name_H-M   'P 1'
#
loop_
_entity.id
_entity.type
_entity.pdbx_description
1 polymer ?
#
loop_
_entity_poly.entity_id
_entity_poly.type
_entity_poly.pdbx_seq_one_letter_code
_entity_poly.pdbx_strand_id
1 'polypeptide(L)'
;MFSLVMAGNDTDWDVPVEEEHFGTFPLYRFLEYTDPSIVTRFEPITATTLEYLKDLPTLFMSEIHRDDDDNEFIRIRLGRVFDLSVVEREIHFKFMLSHNFGECPVLDRRSFRRVLTMDDFELHRTHWAIKSAELGSILKHIVPNAPGTLESTPKAEPPKPLKSNEGVVSTLQEFMALVLELEENAGEEIFYRGHSDSRYLLAPSLLRRNKDGAYKYLPKEVTMVRELLSVQDAQFSNDRSMLDKLVRMQHFGLPTRLLDVSSNPLVALYFCCSETKTDSDGNELEGEVVILRSPTNDVLHFDSDRVSCIANLCLMTDDG
;
A
#
# COMPACT_ATOMS: atom_id res chain seq x y z
N MET A 1 4.31 -14.58 -4.35
CA MET A 1 3.20 -13.74 -3.89
C MET A 1 2.08 -14.60 -3.37
N PHE A 2 1.35 -14.11 -2.38
CA PHE A 2 0.14 -14.73 -1.86
C PHE A 2 -0.86 -13.63 -1.47
N SER A 3 -2.13 -14.00 -1.39
CA SER A 3 -3.20 -13.15 -0.84
C SER A 3 -3.29 -13.38 0.66
N LEU A 4 -3.31 -12.31 1.44
CA LEU A 4 -3.61 -12.33 2.87
C LEU A 4 -4.98 -11.69 3.08
N VAL A 5 -5.96 -12.47 3.54
CA VAL A 5 -7.29 -11.99 3.89
C VAL A 5 -7.43 -12.05 5.41
N MET A 6 -7.53 -10.88 6.03
CA MET A 6 -7.65 -10.70 7.48
C MET A 6 -9.06 -10.26 7.84
N ALA A 7 -9.65 -10.89 8.85
CA ALA A 7 -11.00 -10.55 9.33
C ALA A 7 -11.09 -10.56 10.86
N GLY A 8 -11.74 -9.55 11.43
CA GLY A 8 -12.00 -9.50 12.88
C GLY A 8 -13.07 -10.49 13.33
N ASN A 9 -14.03 -10.79 12.45
CA ASN A 9 -14.92 -11.94 12.59
C ASN A 9 -14.59 -12.94 11.47
N ASP A 10 -14.02 -14.08 11.84
CA ASP A 10 -13.57 -15.12 10.91
C ASP A 10 -14.54 -16.32 10.80
N THR A 11 -15.74 -16.21 11.37
CA THR A 11 -16.75 -17.29 11.37
C THR A 11 -17.19 -17.72 9.97
N ASP A 12 -17.11 -16.82 8.98
CA ASP A 12 -17.37 -17.14 7.57
C ASP A 12 -16.40 -18.21 7.02
N TRP A 13 -15.29 -18.47 7.72
CA TRP A 13 -14.29 -19.48 7.35
C TRP A 13 -14.32 -20.73 8.23
N ASP A 14 -15.32 -20.86 9.11
CA ASP A 14 -15.57 -22.09 9.89
C ASP A 14 -16.35 -23.11 9.05
N VAL A 15 -15.75 -23.49 7.93
CA VAL A 15 -16.34 -24.34 6.91
C VAL A 15 -15.45 -25.56 6.62
N PRO A 16 -15.99 -26.66 6.08
CA PRO A 16 -15.19 -27.82 5.71
C PRO A 16 -14.10 -27.47 4.69
N VAL A 17 -12.93 -28.10 4.86
CA VAL A 17 -11.84 -28.04 3.87
C VAL A 17 -12.22 -28.83 2.62
N GLU A 18 -11.61 -28.46 1.48
CA GLU A 18 -11.82 -29.07 0.15
C GLU A 18 -13.25 -28.92 -0.41
N GLU A 19 -14.05 -28.01 0.17
CA GLU A 19 -15.38 -27.64 -0.30
C GLU A 19 -15.42 -26.20 -0.82
N GLU A 20 -16.32 -25.91 -1.76
CA GLU A 20 -16.52 -24.57 -2.30
C GLU A 20 -17.50 -23.75 -1.46
N HIS A 21 -17.07 -22.55 -1.08
CA HIS A 21 -17.86 -21.60 -0.28
C HIS A 21 -17.86 -20.22 -0.92
N PHE A 22 -18.79 -19.37 -0.51
CA PHE A 22 -18.94 -18.00 -1.00
C PHE A 22 -18.48 -16.99 0.05
N GLY A 23 -17.80 -15.94 -0.39
CA GLY A 23 -17.39 -14.83 0.46
C GLY A 23 -17.60 -13.48 -0.22
N THR A 24 -17.72 -12.44 0.60
CA THR A 24 -17.67 -11.05 0.15
C THR A 24 -16.60 -10.29 0.90
N PHE A 25 -16.01 -9.28 0.27
CA PHE A 25 -15.01 -8.43 0.90
C PHE A 25 -15.18 -6.97 0.49
N PRO A 26 -15.14 -5.99 1.42
CA PRO A 26 -15.32 -4.60 1.05
C PRO A 26 -14.19 -4.08 0.15
N LEU A 27 -14.54 -3.45 -0.97
CA LEU A 27 -13.58 -2.98 -1.98
C LEU A 27 -12.59 -1.95 -1.42
N TYR A 28 -13.05 -1.07 -0.53
CA TYR A 28 -12.20 -0.03 0.08
C TYR A 28 -11.13 -0.57 1.04
N ARG A 29 -11.19 -1.87 1.36
CA ARG A 29 -10.24 -2.61 2.20
C ARG A 29 -9.33 -3.52 1.39
N PHE A 30 -9.58 -3.62 0.09
CA PHE A 30 -8.78 -4.39 -0.83
C PHE A 30 -7.47 -3.65 -1.12
N LEU A 31 -6.37 -4.39 -1.16
CA LEU A 31 -4.99 -3.91 -1.23
C LEU A 31 -4.53 -3.07 -0.02
N GLU A 32 -5.33 -2.92 1.04
CA GLU A 32 -4.88 -2.28 2.27
C GLU A 32 -3.70 -3.09 2.85
N TYR A 33 -2.63 -2.41 3.27
CA TYR A 33 -1.33 -3.00 3.68
C TYR A 33 -0.56 -3.77 2.59
N THR A 34 -0.93 -3.61 1.32
CA THR A 34 -0.13 -4.06 0.17
C THR A 34 0.99 -3.08 -0.12
N ASP A 35 2.17 -3.58 -0.50
CA ASP A 35 3.27 -2.71 -0.91
C ASP A 35 2.85 -1.85 -2.12
N PRO A 36 3.12 -0.53 -2.14
CA PRO A 36 2.69 0.34 -3.24
C PRO A 36 3.18 -0.11 -4.63
N SER A 37 4.32 -0.78 -4.74
CA SER A 37 4.82 -1.34 -6.01
C SER A 37 4.03 -2.54 -6.52
N ILE A 38 3.28 -3.18 -5.62
CA ILE A 38 2.32 -4.23 -5.94
C ILE A 38 0.97 -3.59 -6.22
N VAL A 39 0.51 -2.62 -5.42
CA VAL A 39 -0.78 -1.92 -5.62
C VAL A 39 -0.94 -1.43 -7.05
N THR A 40 0.08 -0.76 -7.60
CA THR A 40 0.08 -0.24 -8.98
C THR A 40 -0.12 -1.32 -10.05
N ARG A 41 0.07 -2.60 -9.73
CA ARG A 41 -0.17 -3.75 -10.63
C ARG A 41 -1.59 -4.26 -10.60
N PHE A 42 -2.31 -3.99 -9.51
CA PHE A 42 -3.67 -4.48 -9.27
C PHE A 42 -4.73 -3.39 -9.39
N GLU A 43 -4.31 -2.11 -9.45
CA GLU A 43 -5.16 -0.96 -9.74
C GLU A 43 -5.01 -0.47 -11.20
N PRO A 44 -6.12 -0.12 -11.88
CA PRO A 44 -7.49 -0.37 -11.47
C PRO A 44 -7.82 -1.87 -11.46
N ILE A 45 -8.81 -2.26 -10.65
CA ILE A 45 -9.27 -3.66 -10.61
C ILE A 45 -9.97 -3.97 -11.93
N THR A 46 -9.41 -4.93 -12.67
CA THR A 46 -9.88 -5.36 -13.99
C THR A 46 -10.06 -6.88 -14.01
N ALA A 47 -10.74 -7.40 -15.03
CA ALA A 47 -10.85 -8.85 -15.22
C ALA A 47 -9.47 -9.55 -15.22
N THR A 48 -8.44 -8.91 -15.76
CA THR A 48 -7.07 -9.42 -15.77
C THR A 48 -6.46 -9.49 -14.37
N THR A 49 -6.64 -8.45 -13.55
CA THR A 49 -6.09 -8.46 -12.18
C THR A 49 -6.83 -9.47 -11.30
N LEU A 50 -8.15 -9.60 -11.47
CA LEU A 50 -8.97 -10.62 -10.80
C LEU A 50 -8.61 -12.06 -11.22
N GLU A 51 -8.35 -12.31 -12.51
CA GLU A 51 -7.90 -13.63 -12.98
C GLU A 51 -6.53 -14.00 -12.40
N TYR A 52 -5.62 -13.02 -12.21
CA TYR A 52 -4.35 -13.28 -11.54
C TYR A 52 -4.52 -13.59 -10.05
N LEU A 53 -5.44 -12.90 -9.36
CA LEU A 53 -5.71 -13.15 -7.93
C LEU A 53 -6.16 -14.60 -7.68
N LYS A 54 -6.91 -15.18 -8.61
CA LYS A 54 -7.37 -16.56 -8.55
C LYS A 54 -6.23 -17.59 -8.48
N ASP A 55 -5.07 -17.28 -9.04
CA ASP A 55 -3.90 -18.17 -9.05
C ASP A 55 -3.02 -17.99 -7.80
N LEU A 56 -3.32 -17.01 -6.93
CA LEU A 56 -2.56 -16.79 -5.72
C LEU A 56 -3.04 -17.73 -4.60
N PRO A 57 -2.12 -18.41 -3.89
CA PRO A 57 -2.47 -19.03 -2.63
C PRO A 57 -2.98 -17.96 -1.68
N THR A 58 -4.00 -18.29 -0.90
CA THR A 58 -4.67 -17.34 0.01
C THR A 58 -4.54 -17.82 1.45
N LEU A 59 -3.93 -16.97 2.28
CA LEU A 59 -3.84 -17.13 3.71
C LEU A 59 -5.00 -16.36 4.34
N PHE A 60 -5.92 -17.09 4.96
CA PHE A 60 -7.05 -16.52 5.69
C PHE A 60 -6.70 -16.49 7.18
N MET A 61 -6.75 -15.31 7.78
CA MET A 61 -6.30 -15.10 9.15
C MET A 61 -7.30 -14.26 9.95
N SER A 62 -7.55 -14.66 11.19
CA SER A 62 -8.28 -13.78 12.11
C SER A 62 -7.41 -12.57 12.47
N GLU A 63 -8.04 -11.50 12.95
CA GLU A 63 -7.33 -10.53 13.78
C GLU A 63 -6.78 -11.21 15.04
N ILE A 64 -5.85 -10.54 15.74
CA ILE A 64 -5.28 -11.09 16.97
C ILE A 64 -6.33 -11.13 18.08
N HIS A 65 -6.49 -12.32 18.68
CA HIS A 65 -7.39 -12.56 19.80
C HIS A 65 -6.59 -12.90 21.07
N ARG A 66 -7.27 -12.84 22.22
CA ARG A 66 -6.74 -13.25 23.52
C ARG A 66 -7.64 -14.31 24.12
N ASP A 67 -7.03 -15.32 24.71
CA ASP A 67 -7.75 -16.33 25.49
C ASP A 67 -8.00 -15.85 26.94
N ASP A 68 -8.63 -16.70 27.74
CA ASP A 68 -8.95 -16.42 29.15
C ASP A 68 -7.70 -16.23 30.03
N ASP A 69 -6.54 -16.72 29.57
CA ASP A 69 -5.24 -16.63 30.25
C ASP A 69 -4.38 -15.44 29.73
N ASP A 70 -4.98 -14.52 28.95
CA ASP A 70 -4.34 -13.37 28.28
C ASP A 70 -3.24 -13.76 27.28
N ASN A 71 -3.24 -15.02 26.80
CA ASN A 71 -2.37 -15.44 25.71
C ASN A 71 -2.95 -15.03 24.36
N GLU A 72 -2.06 -14.56 23.48
CA GLU A 72 -2.45 -14.09 22.16
C GLU A 72 -2.41 -15.20 21.13
N PHE A 73 -3.44 -15.28 20.30
CA PHE A 73 -3.54 -16.26 19.23
C PHE A 73 -4.19 -15.67 17.98
N ILE A 74 -3.91 -16.29 16.84
CA ILE A 74 -4.53 -16.00 15.55
C ILE A 74 -4.99 -17.32 14.94
N ARG A 75 -6.18 -17.35 14.36
CA ARG A 75 -6.66 -18.52 13.61
C ARG A 75 -6.17 -18.45 12.18
N ILE A 76 -5.52 -19.51 11.70
CA ILE A 76 -4.89 -19.53 10.38
C ILE A 76 -5.49 -20.64 9.53
N ARG A 77 -5.93 -20.28 8.32
CA ARG A 77 -6.41 -21.22 7.31
C ARG A 77 -5.70 -20.93 5.99
N LEU A 78 -5.45 -21.97 5.21
CA LEU A 78 -4.82 -21.86 3.90
C LEU A 78 -5.82 -22.32 2.85
N GLY A 79 -5.94 -21.58 1.76
CA GLY A 79 -6.85 -21.91 0.67
C GLY A 79 -6.52 -21.14 -0.60
N ARG A 80 -7.54 -20.97 -1.42
CA ARG A 80 -7.52 -20.15 -2.63
C ARG A 80 -8.86 -19.44 -2.79
N VAL A 81 -8.83 -18.30 -3.46
CA VAL A 81 -10.03 -17.59 -3.93
C VAL A 81 -10.14 -17.76 -5.45
N PHE A 82 -11.36 -17.74 -5.98
CA PHE A 82 -11.63 -17.85 -7.42
C PHE A 82 -13.02 -17.28 -7.72
N ASP A 83 -13.37 -17.17 -9.01
CA ASP A 83 -14.67 -16.62 -9.44
C ASP A 83 -14.92 -15.21 -8.87
N LEU A 84 -13.89 -14.35 -8.94
CA LEU A 84 -13.92 -13.02 -8.36
C LEU A 84 -14.67 -12.05 -9.28
N SER A 85 -15.52 -11.22 -8.69
CA SER A 85 -16.22 -10.13 -9.38
C SER A 85 -16.42 -8.95 -8.44
N VAL A 86 -16.45 -7.74 -9.00
CA VAL A 86 -16.78 -6.53 -8.22
C VAL A 86 -18.22 -6.16 -8.50
N VAL A 87 -19.03 -6.09 -7.45
CA VAL A 87 -20.43 -5.63 -7.52
C VAL A 87 -20.56 -4.46 -6.55
N GLU A 88 -20.92 -3.30 -7.09
CA GLU A 88 -21.00 -2.03 -6.35
C GLU A 88 -19.68 -1.66 -5.62
N ARG A 89 -19.60 -1.96 -4.32
CA ARG A 89 -18.45 -1.65 -3.45
C ARG A 89 -17.93 -2.90 -2.73
N GLU A 90 -18.29 -4.09 -3.20
CA GLU A 90 -17.84 -5.36 -2.64
C GLU A 90 -17.21 -6.24 -3.72
N ILE A 91 -16.19 -6.99 -3.32
CA ILE A 91 -15.60 -8.08 -4.08
C ILE A 91 -16.33 -9.35 -3.67
N HIS A 92 -17.07 -9.93 -4.60
CA HIS A 92 -17.66 -11.25 -4.45
C HIS A 92 -16.68 -12.29 -4.97
N PHE A 93 -16.49 -13.38 -4.23
CA PHE A 93 -15.61 -14.46 -4.62
C PHE A 93 -16.10 -15.79 -4.09
N LYS A 94 -15.64 -16.87 -4.70
CA LYS A 94 -15.66 -18.20 -4.12
C LYS A 94 -14.31 -18.50 -3.49
N PHE A 95 -14.31 -19.31 -2.45
CA PHE A 95 -13.08 -19.80 -1.84
C PHE A 95 -13.17 -21.28 -1.51
N MET A 96 -12.00 -21.89 -1.38
CA MET A 96 -11.83 -23.28 -0.95
C MET A 96 -10.62 -23.34 -0.03
N LEU A 97 -10.83 -23.87 1.19
CA LEU A 97 -9.77 -24.07 2.15
C LEU A 97 -9.10 -25.42 1.90
N SER A 98 -7.78 -25.45 1.82
CA SER A 98 -7.00 -26.69 1.79
C SER A 98 -6.61 -27.18 3.18
N HIS A 99 -6.34 -26.24 4.09
CA HIS A 99 -5.93 -26.55 5.46
C HIS A 99 -6.58 -25.57 6.43
N ASN A 100 -6.99 -26.09 7.58
CA ASN A 100 -7.34 -25.30 8.74
C ASN A 100 -6.36 -25.65 9.86
N PHE A 101 -5.53 -24.70 10.26
CA PHE A 101 -4.52 -24.89 11.31
C PHE A 101 -5.04 -24.56 12.70
N GLY A 102 -6.25 -24.03 12.81
CA GLY A 102 -6.85 -23.61 14.07
C GLY A 102 -6.07 -22.46 14.71
N GLU A 103 -6.10 -22.42 16.04
CA GLU A 103 -5.49 -21.36 16.85
C GLU A 103 -3.97 -21.53 16.90
N CYS A 104 -3.27 -20.55 16.36
CA CYS A 104 -1.81 -20.48 16.35
C CYS A 104 -1.35 -19.43 17.38
N PRO A 105 -0.52 -19.82 18.37
CA PRO A 105 -0.09 -18.90 19.43
C PRO A 105 0.90 -17.86 18.91
N VAL A 106 0.71 -16.60 19.31
CA VAL A 106 1.58 -15.47 18.97
C VAL A 106 2.55 -15.22 20.14
N LEU A 107 3.66 -15.96 20.16
CA LEU A 107 4.66 -15.86 21.23
C LEU A 107 5.47 -14.57 21.20
N ASP A 108 5.74 -14.04 20.00
CA ASP A 108 6.45 -12.78 19.79
C ASP A 108 5.85 -12.04 18.59
N ARG A 109 5.07 -10.99 18.88
CA ARG A 109 4.46 -10.10 17.87
C ARG A 109 5.48 -9.55 16.88
N ARG A 110 6.70 -9.21 17.33
CA ARG A 110 7.73 -8.62 16.45
C ARG A 110 8.24 -9.64 15.45
N SER A 111 8.52 -10.85 15.91
CA SER A 111 8.92 -11.94 15.03
C SER A 111 7.80 -12.32 14.06
N PHE A 112 6.56 -12.38 14.54
CA PHE A 112 5.39 -12.69 13.69
C PHE A 112 5.21 -11.66 12.57
N ARG A 113 5.24 -10.37 12.91
CA ARG A 113 5.12 -9.27 11.94
C ARG A 113 6.27 -9.23 10.95
N ARG A 114 7.50 -9.48 11.42
CA ARG A 114 8.68 -9.53 10.54
C ARG A 114 8.57 -10.63 9.50
N VAL A 115 8.08 -11.81 9.88
CA VAL A 115 7.92 -12.95 8.97
C VAL A 115 6.86 -12.66 7.90
N LEU A 116 5.73 -12.07 8.29
CA LEU A 116 4.64 -11.74 7.37
C LEU A 116 4.82 -10.40 6.64
N THR A 117 5.88 -9.65 6.93
CA THR A 117 6.13 -8.31 6.38
C THR A 117 4.98 -7.34 6.70
N MET A 118 4.51 -7.39 7.95
CA MET A 118 3.31 -6.69 8.42
C MET A 118 3.59 -5.35 9.10
N ASP A 119 2.69 -4.40 8.88
CA ASP A 119 2.64 -3.12 9.60
C ASP A 119 2.10 -3.26 11.02
N ASP A 120 2.29 -2.25 11.88
CA ASP A 120 1.92 -2.28 13.31
C ASP A 120 0.45 -2.57 13.53
N PHE A 121 -0.41 -1.99 12.69
CA PHE A 121 -1.87 -2.11 12.81
C PHE A 121 -2.47 -3.25 12.00
N GLU A 122 -1.66 -3.94 11.18
CA GLU A 122 -2.16 -4.94 10.24
C GLU A 122 -2.80 -6.13 10.96
N LEU A 123 -2.33 -6.48 12.16
CA LEU A 123 -2.86 -7.58 12.98
C LEU A 123 -4.22 -7.28 13.64
N HIS A 124 -4.64 -6.02 13.66
CA HIS A 124 -5.81 -5.54 14.41
C HIS A 124 -6.91 -5.01 13.48
N ARG A 125 -6.85 -5.35 12.20
CA ARG A 125 -7.70 -4.71 11.21
C ARG A 125 -8.07 -5.66 10.08
N THR A 126 -9.36 -5.69 9.76
CA THR A 126 -9.89 -6.40 8.60
C THR A 126 -9.42 -5.72 7.32
N HIS A 127 -8.70 -6.48 6.48
CA HIS A 127 -8.10 -6.01 5.23
C HIS A 127 -7.77 -7.19 4.29
N TRP A 128 -7.54 -6.90 3.01
CA TRP A 128 -7.00 -7.86 2.05
C TRP A 128 -5.71 -7.30 1.47
N ALA A 129 -4.58 -7.92 1.79
CA ALA A 129 -3.26 -7.54 1.27
C ALA A 129 -2.72 -8.56 0.26
N ILE A 130 -1.89 -8.10 -0.66
CA ILE A 130 -1.06 -8.97 -1.51
C ILE A 130 0.39 -8.85 -1.02
N LYS A 131 0.99 -9.98 -0.66
CA LYS A 131 2.34 -10.02 -0.09
C LYS A 131 3.31 -10.70 -1.06
N SER A 132 4.49 -10.11 -1.24
CA SER A 132 5.54 -10.63 -2.12
C SER A 132 6.37 -11.76 -1.52
N ALA A 133 6.30 -11.94 -0.20
CA ALA A 133 7.05 -12.97 0.53
C ALA A 133 6.66 -14.41 0.13
N GLU A 134 7.54 -15.35 0.43
CA GLU A 134 7.36 -16.77 0.14
C GLU A 134 6.48 -17.42 1.21
N LEU A 135 5.26 -17.84 0.83
CA LEU A 135 4.28 -18.37 1.77
C LEU A 135 4.75 -19.63 2.52
N GLY A 136 5.51 -20.51 1.86
CA GLY A 136 6.00 -21.73 2.47
C GLY A 136 7.00 -21.48 3.61
N SER A 137 7.86 -20.47 3.48
CA SER A 137 8.77 -20.09 4.57
C SER A 137 8.02 -19.42 5.71
N ILE A 138 7.03 -18.57 5.42
CA ILE A 138 6.15 -17.95 6.41
C ILE A 138 5.44 -19.00 7.26
N LEU A 139 4.75 -19.95 6.62
CA LEU A 139 3.96 -20.97 7.31
C LEU A 139 4.82 -21.83 8.24
N LYS A 140 6.06 -22.16 7.87
CA LYS A 140 6.99 -22.90 8.75
C LYS A 140 7.34 -22.16 10.05
N HIS A 141 7.28 -20.83 10.05
CA HIS A 141 7.60 -20.02 11.23
C HIS A 141 6.38 -19.72 12.11
N ILE A 142 5.19 -19.59 11.51
CA ILE A 142 3.97 -19.19 12.23
C ILE A 142 3.03 -20.36 12.55
N VAL A 143 3.15 -21.49 11.86
CA VAL A 143 2.32 -22.69 12.07
C VAL A 143 3.19 -23.83 12.61
N PRO A 144 2.92 -24.32 13.84
CA PRO A 144 3.71 -25.40 14.46
C PRO A 144 3.76 -26.71 13.67
N ASN A 145 2.75 -26.98 12.82
CA ASN A 145 2.59 -28.20 12.04
C ASN A 145 2.46 -27.93 10.53
N ALA A 146 3.21 -26.95 10.00
CA ALA A 146 3.14 -26.62 8.58
C ALA A 146 3.50 -27.84 7.70
N PRO A 147 2.71 -28.14 6.65
CA PRO A 147 3.08 -29.19 5.70
C PRO A 147 4.41 -28.85 5.02
N GLY A 148 5.31 -29.83 4.96
CA GLY A 148 6.72 -29.64 4.56
C GLY A 148 6.95 -29.17 3.12
N THR A 149 5.93 -29.30 2.26
CA THR A 149 5.98 -28.92 0.85
C THR A 149 4.68 -28.19 0.49
N LEU A 150 4.75 -26.87 0.49
CA LEU A 150 3.69 -25.99 0.00
C LEU A 150 4.21 -25.36 -1.29
N GLU A 151 4.01 -26.03 -2.42
CA GLU A 151 4.27 -25.43 -3.73
C GLU A 151 3.14 -24.46 -4.06
N SER A 152 3.47 -23.19 -4.24
CA SER A 152 2.75 -22.29 -5.18
C SER A 152 3.41 -20.93 -5.22
N THR A 153 4.46 -20.80 -6.02
CA THR A 153 4.63 -19.56 -6.75
C THR A 153 3.63 -19.56 -7.91
N PRO A 154 2.91 -18.46 -8.16
CA PRO A 154 2.08 -18.33 -9.35
C PRO A 154 2.95 -18.64 -10.58
N LYS A 155 2.46 -19.53 -11.46
CA LYS A 155 3.15 -19.82 -12.74
C LYS A 155 3.13 -18.62 -13.67
N ALA A 156 2.12 -17.77 -13.55
CA ALA A 156 1.98 -16.55 -14.31
C ALA A 156 2.82 -15.42 -13.70
N GLU A 157 3.43 -14.61 -14.56
CA GLU A 157 4.02 -13.35 -14.13
C GLU A 157 2.93 -12.42 -13.55
N PRO A 158 3.26 -11.61 -12.54
CA PRO A 158 2.35 -10.61 -12.00
C PRO A 158 1.79 -9.73 -13.11
N PRO A 159 0.53 -9.28 -13.02
CA PRO A 159 0.02 -8.29 -13.96
C PRO A 159 1.00 -7.12 -14.01
N LYS A 160 1.29 -6.66 -15.22
CA LYS A 160 2.02 -5.41 -15.39
C LYS A 160 1.12 -4.30 -14.86
N PRO A 161 1.67 -3.28 -14.21
CA PRO A 161 0.92 -2.07 -13.94
C PRO A 161 0.17 -1.69 -15.19
N LEU A 162 -1.14 -1.57 -15.09
CA LEU A 162 -1.89 -0.86 -16.09
C LEU A 162 -1.38 0.57 -15.97
N LYS A 163 -0.38 0.93 -16.79
CA LYS A 163 -0.14 2.33 -17.11
C LYS A 163 -1.50 2.82 -17.57
N SER A 164 -2.15 3.67 -16.78
CA SER A 164 -3.35 4.35 -17.21
C SER A 164 -3.07 4.88 -18.61
N ASN A 165 -3.87 4.43 -19.59
CA ASN A 165 -3.76 4.93 -20.95
C ASN A 165 -3.72 6.46 -20.88
N GLU A 166 -2.63 7.09 -21.32
CA GLU A 166 -2.63 8.45 -21.81
C GLU A 166 -1.29 8.74 -22.50
N GLY A 167 -1.36 9.38 -23.66
CA GLY A 167 -0.40 9.24 -24.76
C GLY A 167 1.06 9.54 -24.44
N VAL A 168 1.96 8.84 -25.12
CA VAL A 168 3.38 9.20 -25.18
C VAL A 168 3.47 10.60 -25.81
N VAL A 169 3.95 11.56 -25.05
CA VAL A 169 4.22 12.92 -25.52
C VAL A 169 5.71 13.10 -25.75
N SER A 170 6.07 13.63 -26.90
CA SER A 170 7.46 13.92 -27.28
C SER A 170 7.74 15.42 -27.30
N THR A 171 6.70 16.26 -27.33
CA THR A 171 6.83 17.71 -27.38
C THR A 171 5.97 18.42 -26.35
N LEU A 172 6.39 19.62 -25.95
CA LEU A 172 5.59 20.50 -25.08
C LEU A 172 4.21 20.80 -25.69
N GLN A 173 4.13 20.93 -27.02
CA GLN A 173 2.87 21.22 -27.71
C GLN A 173 1.87 20.06 -27.57
N GLU A 174 2.33 18.82 -27.73
CA GLU A 174 1.50 17.62 -27.54
C GLU A 174 1.03 17.52 -26.08
N PHE A 175 1.94 17.74 -25.13
CA PHE A 175 1.58 17.76 -23.71
C PHE A 175 0.54 18.83 -23.39
N MET A 176 0.72 20.05 -23.89
CA MET A 176 -0.26 21.12 -23.69
C MET A 176 -1.61 20.82 -24.34
N ALA A 177 -1.63 20.18 -25.51
CA ALA A 177 -2.87 19.76 -26.15
C ALA A 177 -3.62 18.74 -25.27
N LEU A 178 -2.93 17.72 -24.74
CA LEU A 178 -3.54 16.75 -23.82
C LEU A 178 -4.10 17.42 -22.57
N VAL A 179 -3.32 18.31 -21.93
CA VAL A 179 -3.75 19.03 -20.73
C VAL A 179 -4.99 19.88 -20.97
N LEU A 180 -5.10 20.52 -22.14
CA LEU A 180 -6.27 21.34 -22.51
C LEU A 180 -7.50 20.52 -22.87
N GLU A 181 -7.32 19.26 -23.26
CA GLU A 181 -8.41 18.31 -23.54
C GLU A 181 -8.95 17.63 -22.27
N LEU A 182 -8.27 17.77 -21.13
CA LEU A 182 -8.75 17.23 -19.85
C LEU A 182 -10.04 17.93 -19.44
N GLU A 183 -11.14 17.18 -19.43
CA GLU A 183 -12.41 17.68 -18.91
C GLU A 183 -12.31 17.86 -17.38
N GLU A 184 -12.56 19.09 -16.92
CA GLU A 184 -12.80 19.40 -15.50
C GLU A 184 -14.24 19.04 -15.17
N ASN A 185 -14.44 17.89 -14.50
CA ASN A 185 -15.75 17.51 -14.01
C ASN A 185 -16.17 18.45 -12.86
N ALA A 186 -17.44 18.82 -12.82
CA ALA A 186 -17.97 19.62 -11.71
C ALA A 186 -17.80 18.87 -10.38
N GLY A 187 -17.04 19.46 -9.44
CA GLY A 187 -16.79 18.88 -8.11
C GLY A 187 -15.50 18.05 -8.01
N GLU A 188 -14.63 18.09 -9.01
CA GLU A 188 -13.27 17.54 -8.95
C GLU A 188 -12.23 18.65 -9.13
N GLU A 189 -11.08 18.48 -8.48
CA GLU A 189 -9.87 19.28 -8.70
C GLU A 189 -8.76 18.39 -9.27
N ILE A 190 -7.95 18.97 -10.15
CA ILE A 190 -6.85 18.28 -10.82
C ILE A 190 -5.51 18.77 -10.29
N PHE A 191 -4.66 17.82 -9.91
CA PHE A 191 -3.27 18.04 -9.55
C PHE A 191 -2.35 17.20 -10.44
N TYR A 192 -1.10 17.64 -10.53
CA TYR A 192 -0.08 17.04 -11.38
C TYR A 192 1.17 16.75 -10.56
N ARG A 193 1.85 15.65 -10.90
CA ARG A 193 3.17 15.32 -10.34
C ARG A 193 4.09 14.76 -11.41
N GLY A 194 5.29 15.33 -11.51
CA GLY A 194 6.31 14.85 -12.42
C GLY A 194 7.20 13.79 -11.79
N HIS A 195 7.45 12.71 -12.50
CA HIS A 195 8.47 11.73 -12.20
C HIS A 195 9.49 11.68 -13.35
N SER A 196 10.78 11.82 -13.03
CA SER A 196 11.86 11.69 -14.01
C SER A 196 12.15 10.25 -14.43
N ASP A 197 11.52 9.27 -13.77
CA ASP A 197 11.57 7.86 -14.11
C ASP A 197 10.17 7.29 -13.89
N SER A 198 9.56 6.79 -14.96
CA SER A 198 8.22 6.18 -14.98
C SER A 198 8.10 4.91 -14.13
N ARG A 199 9.20 4.42 -13.56
CA ARG A 199 9.20 3.33 -12.58
C ARG A 199 9.04 3.83 -11.15
N TYR A 200 9.05 5.14 -10.92
CA TYR A 200 8.87 5.70 -9.60
C TYR A 200 7.45 5.49 -9.10
N LEU A 201 7.36 5.04 -7.85
CA LEU A 201 6.08 4.91 -7.16
C LEU A 201 5.57 6.29 -6.78
N LEU A 202 4.26 6.50 -6.98
CA LEU A 202 3.52 7.63 -6.45
C LEU A 202 3.34 7.48 -4.93
N ALA A 203 4.44 7.56 -4.20
CA ALA A 203 4.49 7.39 -2.76
C ALA A 203 5.45 8.40 -2.11
N PRO A 204 5.09 8.97 -0.94
CA PRO A 204 5.98 9.78 -0.13
C PRO A 204 7.30 9.08 0.14
N SER A 205 8.36 9.86 0.34
CA SER A 205 9.71 9.32 0.59
C SER A 205 9.78 8.43 1.83
N LEU A 206 8.98 8.72 2.85
CA LEU A 206 8.89 7.91 4.08
C LEU A 206 8.29 6.51 3.82
N LEU A 207 7.31 6.42 2.92
CA LEU A 207 6.57 5.18 2.62
C LEU A 207 7.29 4.29 1.59
N ARG A 208 8.51 4.64 1.18
CA ARG A 208 9.31 3.82 0.27
C ARG A 208 9.94 2.64 1.00
N ARG A 209 9.87 1.47 0.36
CA ARG A 209 10.44 0.21 0.87
C ARG A 209 11.81 -0.10 0.28
N ASN A 210 12.60 -0.89 0.99
CA ASN A 210 13.87 -1.42 0.51
C ASN A 210 13.65 -2.66 -0.39
N LYS A 211 14.74 -3.23 -0.93
CA LYS A 211 14.66 -4.44 -1.78
C LYS A 211 14.07 -5.65 -1.05
N ASP A 212 14.18 -5.69 0.27
CA ASP A 212 13.66 -6.75 1.13
C ASP A 212 12.18 -6.54 1.51
N GLY A 213 11.53 -5.48 0.99
CA GLY A 213 10.12 -5.19 1.23
C GLY A 213 9.81 -4.54 2.58
N ALA A 214 10.82 -4.12 3.34
CA ALA A 214 10.68 -3.39 4.60
C ALA A 214 10.72 -1.87 4.39
N TYR A 215 9.98 -1.11 5.18
CA TYR A 215 10.03 0.35 5.12
C TYR A 215 11.41 0.87 5.53
N LYS A 216 11.98 1.76 4.70
CA LYS A 216 13.33 2.28 4.94
C LYS A 216 13.39 3.24 6.13
N TYR A 217 12.36 4.07 6.26
CA TYR A 217 12.36 5.21 7.20
C TYR A 217 11.14 5.25 8.12
N LEU A 218 9.99 4.67 7.72
CA LEU A 218 8.74 4.70 8.48
C LEU A 218 8.90 4.32 9.97
N PRO A 219 9.61 3.23 10.35
CA PRO A 219 9.74 2.85 11.76
C PRO A 219 10.55 3.82 12.62
N LYS A 220 11.24 4.78 11.99
CA LYS A 220 12.09 5.77 12.65
C LYS A 220 11.53 7.19 12.53
N GLU A 221 10.31 7.35 11.99
CA GLU A 221 9.73 8.66 11.71
C GLU A 221 9.76 9.58 12.94
N VAL A 222 9.21 9.13 14.08
CA VAL A 222 9.15 9.92 15.31
C VAL A 222 10.55 10.35 15.77
N THR A 223 11.51 9.43 15.74
CA THR A 223 12.90 9.71 16.14
C THR A 223 13.53 10.76 15.23
N MET A 224 13.43 10.58 13.91
CA MET A 224 13.95 11.52 12.92
C MET A 224 13.33 12.91 13.05
N VAL A 225 12.00 12.99 13.26
CA VAL A 225 11.28 14.24 13.47
C VAL A 225 11.77 14.94 14.74
N ARG A 226 11.87 14.21 15.87
CA ARG A 226 12.33 14.78 17.15
C ARG A 226 13.79 15.22 17.09
N GLU A 227 14.66 14.46 16.46
CA GLU A 227 16.07 14.82 16.29
C GLU A 227 16.20 16.11 15.48
N LEU A 228 15.52 16.23 14.33
CA LEU A 228 15.63 17.42 13.51
C LEU A 228 15.06 18.67 14.20
N LEU A 229 13.93 18.54 14.91
CA LEU A 229 13.38 19.63 15.74
C LEU A 229 14.38 20.06 16.83
N SER A 230 15.09 19.11 17.45
CA SER A 230 16.06 19.42 18.51
C SER A 230 17.31 20.14 17.99
N VAL A 231 17.79 19.76 16.80
CA VAL A 231 19.03 20.28 16.21
C VAL A 231 18.80 21.65 15.56
N GLN A 232 17.62 21.88 15.00
CA GLN A 232 17.28 23.07 14.21
C GLN A 232 16.17 23.92 14.86
N ASP A 233 16.06 23.91 16.19
CA ASP A 233 14.98 24.57 16.95
C ASP A 233 14.67 26.00 16.48
N ALA A 234 15.70 26.81 16.26
CA ALA A 234 15.56 28.19 15.77
C ALA A 234 14.81 28.28 14.43
N GLN A 235 15.00 27.32 13.52
CA GLN A 235 14.37 27.30 12.20
C GLN A 235 12.88 26.90 12.26
N PHE A 236 12.48 26.15 13.29
CA PHE A 236 11.10 25.69 13.49
C PHE A 236 10.31 26.57 14.47
N SER A 237 10.95 27.57 15.10
CA SER A 237 10.36 28.43 16.13
C SER A 237 9.09 29.18 15.69
N ASN A 238 8.97 29.51 14.39
CA ASN A 238 7.80 30.20 13.83
C ASN A 238 6.75 29.26 13.22
N ASP A 239 7.02 27.95 13.17
CA ASP A 239 6.12 26.97 12.58
C ASP A 239 5.01 26.61 13.58
N ARG A 240 3.78 27.03 13.26
CA ARG A 240 2.64 26.92 14.18
C ARG A 240 2.02 25.54 14.18
N SER A 241 1.89 24.94 13.00
CA SER A 241 1.28 23.63 12.82
C SER A 241 2.33 22.53 12.63
N MET A 242 1.94 21.27 12.83
CA MET A 242 2.80 20.14 12.48
C MET A 242 2.99 20.04 10.96
N LEU A 243 2.01 20.50 10.16
CA LEU A 243 2.13 20.57 8.71
C LEU A 243 3.29 21.50 8.29
N ASP A 244 3.35 22.71 8.85
CA ASP A 244 4.44 23.67 8.56
C ASP A 244 5.81 23.05 8.84
N LYS A 245 5.91 22.36 9.99
CA LYS A 245 7.12 21.63 10.38
C LYS A 245 7.46 20.53 9.37
N LEU A 246 6.49 19.70 8.95
CA LEU A 246 6.71 18.65 7.96
C LEU A 246 7.17 19.21 6.60
N VAL A 247 6.57 20.31 6.13
CA VAL A 247 6.98 20.98 4.89
C VAL A 247 8.43 21.46 5.00
N ARG A 248 8.80 22.10 6.11
CA ARG A 248 10.18 22.55 6.35
C ARG A 248 11.15 21.37 6.51
N MET A 249 10.74 20.29 7.15
CA MET A 249 11.55 19.05 7.27
C MET A 249 11.89 18.47 5.89
N GLN A 250 10.94 18.50 4.97
CA GLN A 250 11.17 18.06 3.59
C GLN A 250 12.17 18.95 2.85
N HIS A 251 12.18 20.26 3.13
CA HIS A 251 13.24 21.17 2.63
C HIS A 251 14.63 20.83 3.18
N PHE A 252 14.72 20.33 4.42
CA PHE A 252 15.95 19.78 4.99
C PHE A 252 16.30 18.37 4.49
N GLY A 253 15.52 17.80 3.58
CA GLY A 253 15.75 16.46 3.03
C GLY A 253 15.30 15.31 3.93
N LEU A 254 14.54 15.58 4.99
CA LEU A 254 13.96 14.53 5.82
C LEU A 254 12.89 13.77 5.03
N PRO A 255 12.88 12.43 5.04
CA PRO A 255 11.77 11.67 4.50
C PRO A 255 10.49 11.91 5.31
N THR A 256 9.41 12.37 4.66
CA THR A 256 8.12 12.69 5.32
C THR A 256 6.96 11.91 4.67
N ARG A 257 5.80 11.97 5.32
CA ARG A 257 4.52 11.48 4.80
C ARG A 257 3.93 12.35 3.69
N LEU A 258 4.53 13.51 3.42
CA LEU A 258 4.03 14.44 2.43
C LEU A 258 4.42 14.00 1.02
N LEU A 259 3.49 14.16 0.09
CA LEU A 259 3.70 13.96 -1.33
C LEU A 259 3.47 15.29 -2.04
N ASP A 260 4.52 15.85 -2.64
CA ASP A 260 4.40 17.07 -3.44
C ASP A 260 3.51 16.88 -4.66
N VAL A 261 2.54 17.77 -4.85
CA VAL A 261 1.72 17.86 -6.06
C VAL A 261 1.61 19.33 -6.46
N SER A 262 1.31 19.59 -7.73
CA SER A 262 1.14 20.95 -8.26
C SER A 262 -0.18 21.09 -8.99
N SER A 263 -0.85 22.23 -8.85
CA SER A 263 -1.97 22.59 -9.73
C SER A 263 -1.48 23.06 -11.12
N ASN A 264 -0.17 23.27 -11.31
CA ASN A 264 0.40 23.69 -12.58
C ASN A 264 1.03 22.49 -13.32
N PRO A 265 0.46 22.07 -14.47
CA PRO A 265 0.97 20.93 -15.24
C PRO A 265 2.40 21.16 -15.75
N LEU A 266 2.81 22.40 -16.01
CA LEU A 266 4.16 22.72 -16.47
C LEU A 266 5.21 22.57 -15.36
N VAL A 267 4.83 22.75 -14.09
CA VAL A 267 5.73 22.48 -12.96
C VAL A 267 5.98 20.99 -12.84
N ALA A 268 4.93 20.17 -12.99
CA ALA A 268 5.08 18.71 -13.03
C ALA A 268 5.95 18.28 -14.23
N LEU A 269 5.70 18.81 -15.43
CA LEU A 269 6.52 18.53 -16.60
C LEU A 269 7.99 18.93 -16.38
N TYR A 270 8.25 20.08 -15.75
CA TYR A 270 9.60 20.50 -15.41
C TYR A 270 10.32 19.45 -14.55
N PHE A 271 9.69 18.96 -13.47
CA PHE A 271 10.29 17.91 -12.62
C PHE A 271 10.44 16.55 -13.32
N CYS A 272 9.57 16.26 -14.29
CA CYS A 272 9.71 15.08 -15.15
C CYS A 272 10.98 15.18 -16.03
N CYS A 273 11.30 16.38 -16.54
CA CYS A 273 12.41 16.57 -17.47
C CYS A 273 13.69 17.13 -16.83
N SER A 274 13.67 17.55 -15.56
CA SER A 274 14.79 18.25 -14.93
C SER A 274 16.00 17.34 -14.67
N GLU A 275 15.80 16.03 -14.60
CA GLU A 275 16.84 15.04 -14.39
C GLU A 275 16.76 13.94 -15.44
N THR A 276 17.75 13.88 -16.34
CA THR A 276 17.91 12.73 -17.24
C THR A 276 18.41 11.54 -16.43
N LYS A 277 17.57 10.52 -16.27
CA LYS A 277 17.95 9.24 -15.66
C LYS A 277 18.36 8.27 -16.75
N THR A 278 19.39 7.47 -16.50
CA THR A 278 19.80 6.39 -17.39
C THR A 278 19.69 5.03 -16.70
N ASP A 279 19.41 3.99 -17.46
CA ASP A 279 19.50 2.62 -16.98
C ASP A 279 20.97 2.16 -16.81
N SER A 280 21.17 0.89 -16.43
CA SER A 280 22.50 0.28 -16.29
C SER A 280 23.27 0.19 -17.60
N ASP A 281 22.57 0.24 -18.73
CA ASP A 281 23.12 0.11 -20.08
C ASP A 281 23.37 1.49 -20.74
N GLY A 282 23.04 2.58 -20.03
CA GLY A 282 23.24 3.96 -20.46
C GLY A 282 22.09 4.52 -21.30
N ASN A 283 20.96 3.81 -21.43
CA ASN A 283 19.79 4.33 -22.14
C ASN A 283 19.03 5.31 -21.25
N GLU A 284 18.55 6.41 -21.83
CA GLU A 284 17.68 7.35 -21.13
C GLU A 284 16.36 6.69 -20.75
N LEU A 285 15.93 6.94 -19.52
CA LEU A 285 14.67 6.45 -18.97
C LEU A 285 13.57 7.46 -19.26
N GLU A 286 12.41 6.94 -19.62
CA GLU A 286 11.20 7.73 -19.81
C GLU A 286 10.68 8.21 -18.45
N GLY A 287 10.41 9.50 -18.33
CA GLY A 287 9.65 10.08 -17.24
C GLY A 287 8.14 9.97 -17.45
N GLU A 288 7.37 10.41 -16.47
CA GLU A 288 5.92 10.50 -16.55
C GLU A 288 5.40 11.74 -15.82
N VAL A 289 4.26 12.26 -16.28
CA VAL A 289 3.46 13.23 -15.54
C VAL A 289 2.19 12.52 -15.09
N VAL A 290 2.04 12.37 -13.78
CA VAL A 290 0.87 11.75 -13.16
C VAL A 290 -0.20 12.81 -12.94
N ILE A 291 -1.41 12.53 -13.39
CA ILE A 291 -2.60 13.36 -13.20
C ILE A 291 -3.41 12.76 -12.05
N LEU A 292 -3.72 13.59 -11.05
CA LEU A 292 -4.45 13.23 -9.85
C LEU A 292 -5.77 13.99 -9.84
N ARG A 293 -6.88 13.25 -9.84
CA ARG A 293 -8.23 13.81 -9.72
C ARG A 293 -8.73 13.56 -8.31
N SER A 294 -9.11 14.62 -7.62
CA SER A 294 -9.61 14.55 -6.24
C SER A 294 -10.96 15.26 -6.15
N PRO A 295 -11.95 14.70 -5.43
CA PRO A 295 -13.18 15.44 -5.13
C PRO A 295 -12.85 16.74 -4.40
N THR A 296 -13.50 17.85 -4.76
CA THR A 296 -13.26 19.18 -4.15
C THR A 296 -13.42 19.14 -2.62
N ASN A 297 -14.31 18.28 -2.10
CA ASN A 297 -14.53 18.13 -0.65
C ASN A 297 -13.34 17.49 0.11
N ASP A 298 -12.42 16.83 -0.59
CA ASP A 298 -11.20 16.25 -0.02
C ASP A 298 -9.98 17.16 -0.19
N VAL A 299 -10.12 18.27 -0.94
CA VAL A 299 -9.10 19.32 -1.02
C VAL A 299 -9.28 20.27 0.16
N LEU A 300 -8.41 20.12 1.15
CA LEU A 300 -8.49 20.85 2.41
C LEU A 300 -7.40 21.91 2.50
N HIS A 301 -7.73 23.02 3.17
CA HIS A 301 -6.76 24.07 3.48
C HIS A 301 -5.91 23.74 4.71
N PHE A 302 -4.77 24.42 4.84
CA PHE A 302 -3.77 24.20 5.89
C PHE A 302 -4.31 24.36 7.32
N ASP A 303 -5.43 25.07 7.50
CA ASP A 303 -6.10 25.33 8.77
C ASP A 303 -7.22 24.33 9.10
N SER A 304 -7.44 23.31 8.26
CA SER A 304 -8.39 22.24 8.54
C SER A 304 -7.97 21.39 9.73
N ASP A 305 -8.96 21.01 10.54
CA ASP A 305 -8.84 20.04 11.62
C ASP A 305 -8.34 18.67 11.15
N ARG A 306 -8.90 18.13 10.05
CA ARG A 306 -8.46 16.87 9.42
C ARG A 306 -6.98 16.94 9.04
N VAL A 307 -6.54 18.05 8.44
CA VAL A 307 -5.13 18.25 8.06
C VAL A 307 -4.23 18.27 9.30
N SER A 308 -4.64 18.97 10.36
CA SER A 308 -3.92 18.98 11.63
C SER A 308 -3.81 17.58 12.25
N CYS A 309 -4.92 16.83 12.31
CA CYS A 309 -4.93 15.46 12.84
C CYS A 309 -4.01 14.53 12.04
N ILE A 310 -4.10 14.55 10.70
CA ILE A 310 -3.29 13.71 9.82
C ILE A 310 -1.80 14.07 9.95
N ALA A 311 -1.46 15.37 9.98
CA ALA A 311 -0.06 15.80 10.13
C ALA A 311 0.56 15.33 11.45
N ASN A 312 -0.21 15.30 12.54
CA ASN A 312 0.28 14.85 13.85
C ASN A 312 0.51 13.32 13.95
N LEU A 313 0.07 12.52 12.97
CA LEU A 313 0.36 11.09 12.94
C LEU A 313 1.86 10.79 12.90
N CYS A 314 2.69 11.73 12.42
CA CYS A 314 4.15 11.57 12.39
C CYS A 314 4.81 11.50 13.79
N LEU A 315 4.06 11.86 14.85
CA LEU A 315 4.54 11.82 16.24
C LEU A 315 3.95 10.65 17.04
N MET A 316 3.09 9.82 16.43
CA MET A 316 2.51 8.67 17.10
C MET A 316 3.57 7.58 17.30
N THR A 317 3.68 7.10 18.53
CA THR A 317 4.53 5.97 18.93
C THR A 317 3.66 4.75 19.19
N ASP A 318 4.16 3.57 18.83
CA ASP A 318 3.44 2.28 18.94
C ASP A 318 3.27 1.77 20.40
N ASP A 319 3.50 2.61 21.41
CA ASP A 319 3.41 2.25 22.84
C ASP A 319 1.95 2.32 23.38
N GLY A 320 0.96 1.97 22.55
CA GLY A 320 -0.47 1.99 22.87
C GLY A 320 -1.10 0.60 22.92
#